data_AF-A0A529KJE0-F1
#
_entry.id   AF-A0A529KJE0-F1
#
_cell.length_a   1.000
_cell.length_b   1.000
_cell.length_c   1.000
_cell.angle_alpha   90.00
_cell.angle_beta   90.00
_cell.angle_gamma   90.00
#
_symmetry.space_group_name_H-M   'P 1'
#
loop_
_entity.id
_entity.type
_entity.pdbx_description
1 polymer ?
#
loop_
_entity_poly.entity_id
_entity_poly.type
_entity_poly.pdbx_seq_one_letter_code
_entity_poly.pdbx_strand_id
1 'polypeptide(L)'
;MVHDQRSALSTYLASLLSAGRVVFSIEEAEQALGVSRGAFLDAAERLQRRKHLLKPRQGFYVIVPPQFASWGAPPPSWYIDALMRHENQPYYVGLLKAAEMHGATHQAVMEFQVVATKRIPKIRAGRNLIAFYY
;
A
#
# COMPACT_ATOMS: atom_id res chain seq x y z
N MET A 1 -23.83 22.28 -6.87
CA MET A 1 -23.21 21.16 -7.61
C MET A 1 -21.71 21.36 -7.61
N VAL A 2 -20.98 20.64 -6.75
CA VAL A 2 -19.51 20.76 -6.68
C VAL A 2 -18.93 19.93 -7.82
N HIS A 3 -18.41 20.58 -8.86
CA HIS A 3 -17.56 19.93 -9.85
C HIS A 3 -16.26 19.51 -9.16
N ASP A 4 -16.18 18.25 -8.74
CA ASP A 4 -14.91 17.62 -8.36
C ASP A 4 -14.08 17.46 -9.64
N GLN A 5 -13.22 18.44 -9.95
CA GLN A 5 -12.17 18.25 -10.95
C GLN A 5 -11.26 17.13 -10.42
N ARG A 6 -11.56 15.88 -10.76
CA ARG A 6 -10.69 14.74 -10.48
C ARG A 6 -9.35 15.00 -11.15
N SER A 7 -8.29 15.09 -10.35
CA SER A 7 -6.93 15.16 -10.87
C SER A 7 -6.63 13.94 -11.75
N ALA A 8 -5.73 14.07 -12.73
CA ALA A 8 -5.35 12.95 -13.59
C ALA A 8 -4.89 11.72 -12.78
N LEU A 9 -4.13 11.96 -11.70
CA LEU A 9 -3.73 10.90 -10.77
C LEU A 9 -4.93 10.24 -10.09
N SER A 10 -5.94 11.01 -9.63
CA SER A 10 -7.16 10.44 -9.03
C SER A 10 -7.92 9.52 -10.00
N THR A 11 -8.01 9.91 -11.28
CA THR A 11 -8.65 9.09 -12.32
C THR A 11 -7.86 7.81 -12.59
N TYR A 12 -6.52 7.91 -12.62
CA TYR A 12 -5.64 6.75 -12.73
C TYR A 12 -5.76 5.79 -11.53
N LEU A 13 -5.86 6.32 -10.30
CA LEU A 13 -6.09 5.46 -9.14
C LEU A 13 -7.43 4.72 -9.26
N ALA A 14 -8.48 5.39 -9.73
CA ALA A 14 -9.79 4.77 -9.91
C ALA A 14 -9.77 3.67 -10.99
N SER A 15 -9.04 3.87 -12.10
CA SER A 15 -8.91 2.84 -13.13
C SER A 15 -8.15 1.62 -12.62
N LEU A 16 -7.03 1.80 -11.89
CA LEU A 16 -6.31 0.70 -11.25
C LEU A 16 -7.22 -0.09 -10.29
N LEU A 17 -7.98 0.61 -9.43
CA LEU A 17 -8.92 -0.04 -8.51
C LEU A 17 -10.01 -0.83 -9.25
N SER A 18 -10.54 -0.31 -10.35
CA SER A 18 -11.53 -1.05 -11.17
C SER A 18 -10.95 -2.32 -11.80
N ALA A 19 -9.64 -2.36 -12.03
CA ALA A 19 -8.92 -3.53 -12.50
C ALA A 19 -8.45 -4.47 -11.36
N GLY A 20 -8.87 -4.21 -10.11
CA GLY A 20 -8.46 -4.99 -8.94
C GLY A 20 -7.02 -4.74 -8.49
N ARG A 21 -6.34 -3.72 -9.03
CA ARG A 21 -4.98 -3.35 -8.67
C ARG A 21 -4.97 -2.25 -7.62
N VAL A 22 -4.24 -2.50 -6.52
CA VAL A 22 -4.12 -1.56 -5.40
C VAL A 22 -2.71 -1.02 -5.22
N VAL A 23 -1.78 -1.42 -6.09
CA VAL A 23 -0.37 -1.03 -6.05
C VAL A 23 0.11 -0.62 -7.43
N PHE A 24 1.07 0.31 -7.46
CA PHE A 24 1.77 0.74 -8.66
C PHE A 24 3.13 1.32 -8.30
N SER A 25 4.04 1.38 -9.27
CA SER A 25 5.34 2.06 -9.11
C SER A 25 5.29 3.49 -9.61
N ILE A 26 6.22 4.34 -9.18
CA ILE A 26 6.32 5.70 -9.71
C ILE A 26 6.55 5.71 -11.22
N GLU A 27 7.38 4.81 -11.73
CA GLU A 27 7.70 4.69 -13.15
C GLU A 27 6.44 4.32 -13.95
N GLU A 28 5.62 3.41 -13.43
CA GLU A 28 4.35 3.04 -14.04
C GLU A 28 3.39 4.24 -14.11
N ALA A 29 3.30 5.02 -13.03
CA ALA A 29 2.43 6.19 -13.01
C ALA A 29 2.93 7.31 -13.92
N GLU A 30 4.24 7.57 -13.97
CA GLU A 30 4.84 8.55 -14.89
C GLU A 30 4.55 8.20 -16.34
N GLN A 31 4.71 6.94 -16.72
CA GLN A 31 4.41 6.44 -18.07
C GLN A 31 2.92 6.53 -18.39
N ALA A 32 2.04 6.12 -17.47
CA ALA A 32 0.60 6.12 -17.70
C ALA A 32 -0.01 7.53 -17.76
N LEU A 33 0.54 8.47 -16.97
CA LEU A 33 0.04 9.84 -16.88
C LEU A 33 0.75 10.82 -17.84
N GLY A 34 1.91 10.46 -18.37
CA GLY A 34 2.73 11.34 -19.20
C GLY A 34 3.23 12.58 -18.46
N VAL A 35 3.47 12.48 -17.15
CA VAL A 35 3.89 13.61 -16.30
C VAL A 35 5.34 13.47 -15.85
N SER A 36 5.97 14.59 -15.55
CA SER A 36 7.30 14.58 -14.94
C SER A 36 7.25 14.05 -13.51
N ARG A 37 8.39 13.54 -13.03
CA ARG A 37 8.55 13.07 -11.65
C ARG A 37 8.12 14.08 -10.60
N GLY A 38 8.51 15.35 -10.78
CA GLY A 38 8.13 16.43 -9.86
C GLY A 38 6.60 16.63 -9.80
N ALA A 39 5.96 16.70 -10.97
CA ALA A 39 4.51 16.83 -11.05
C ALA A 39 3.76 15.65 -10.43
N PHE A 40 4.27 14.42 -10.63
CA PHE A 40 3.73 13.23 -9.96
C PHE A 40 3.90 13.32 -8.44
N LEU A 41 5.08 13.68 -7.94
CA LEU A 41 5.35 13.77 -6.50
C LEU A 41 4.43 14.78 -5.82
N ASP A 42 4.22 15.95 -6.42
CA ASP A 42 3.29 16.96 -5.92
C ASP A 42 1.86 16.42 -5.87
N ALA A 43 1.41 15.73 -6.92
CA ALA A 43 0.08 15.13 -6.97
C ALA A 43 -0.09 14.01 -5.95
N ALA A 44 0.91 13.13 -5.84
CA ALA A 44 0.94 12.03 -4.90
C ALA A 44 0.98 12.52 -3.45
N GLU A 45 1.68 13.62 -3.16
CA GLU A 45 1.70 14.21 -1.83
C GLU A 45 0.32 14.71 -1.41
N ARG A 46 -0.40 15.40 -2.31
CA ARG A 46 -1.79 15.85 -2.05
C ARG A 46 -2.70 14.67 -1.70
N LEU A 47 -2.59 13.56 -2.43
CA LEU A 47 -3.39 12.35 -2.17
C LEU A 47 -2.98 11.64 -0.88
N GLN A 48 -1.69 11.64 -0.53
CA GLN A 48 -1.20 11.12 0.75
C GLN A 48 -1.74 11.93 1.93
N ARG A 49 -1.74 13.27 1.84
CA ARG A 49 -2.33 14.15 2.86
C ARG A 49 -3.83 13.88 3.05
N ARG A 50 -4.53 13.51 1.99
CA ARG A 50 -5.95 13.09 2.01
C ARG A 50 -6.15 11.62 2.40
N LYS A 51 -5.09 10.87 2.69
CA LYS A 51 -5.12 9.42 3.01
C LYS A 51 -5.72 8.55 1.91
N HIS A 52 -5.67 8.99 0.65
CA HIS A 52 -6.11 8.20 -0.51
C HIS A 52 -4.97 7.39 -1.14
N LEU A 53 -3.73 7.68 -0.74
CA LEU A 53 -2.53 7.07 -1.26
C LEU A 53 -1.52 6.91 -0.11
N LEU A 54 -0.78 5.81 -0.13
CA LEU A 54 0.26 5.50 0.85
C LEU A 54 1.57 5.22 0.09
N LYS A 55 2.70 5.62 0.67
CA LYS A 55 4.04 5.29 0.17
C LYS A 55 4.81 4.48 1.22
N PRO A 56 4.63 3.14 1.31
CA PRO A 56 5.38 2.29 2.25
C PRO A 56 6.89 2.35 2.05
N ARG A 57 7.33 2.48 0.80
CA ARG A 57 8.73 2.47 0.36
C ARG A 57 8.92 3.44 -0.79
N GLN A 58 10.15 3.87 -1.00
CA GLN A 58 10.49 4.75 -2.12
C GLN A 58 10.14 4.04 -3.43
N GLY A 59 9.46 4.76 -4.34
CA GLY A 59 9.04 4.21 -5.64
C GLY A 59 7.80 3.31 -5.59
N PHE A 60 7.33 2.92 -4.41
CA PHE A 60 6.19 2.00 -4.25
C PHE A 60 4.99 2.69 -3.60
N TYR A 61 3.85 2.65 -4.29
CA TYR A 61 2.62 3.29 -3.86
C TYR A 61 1.48 2.28 -3.70
N VAL A 62 0.69 2.47 -2.64
CA VAL A 62 -0.50 1.69 -2.33
C VAL A 62 -1.70 2.63 -2.34
N ILE A 63 -2.68 2.31 -3.18
CA ILE A 63 -3.95 3.04 -3.24
C ILE A 63 -4.74 2.71 -1.99
N VAL A 64 -5.38 3.71 -1.39
CA VAL A 64 -6.33 3.50 -0.28
C VAL A 64 -7.73 3.56 -0.85
N PRO A 65 -8.40 2.40 -1.02
CA PRO A 65 -9.77 2.37 -1.51
C PRO A 65 -10.72 3.10 -0.55
N PRO A 66 -11.85 3.65 -1.03
CA PRO A 66 -12.80 4.39 -0.20
C PRO A 66 -13.26 3.61 1.05
N GLN A 67 -13.44 2.29 0.95
CA GLN A 67 -13.84 1.43 2.06
C GLN A 67 -12.80 1.37 3.20
N PHE A 68 -11.55 1.76 2.96
CA PHE A 68 -10.48 1.83 3.96
C PHE A 68 -10.05 3.27 4.27
N ALA A 69 -10.78 4.28 3.79
CA ALA A 69 -10.40 5.69 3.97
C ALA A 69 -10.27 6.08 5.45
N SER A 70 -11.16 5.57 6.32
CA SER A 70 -11.11 5.82 7.77
C SER A 70 -9.90 5.16 8.44
N TRP A 71 -9.39 4.07 7.88
CA TRP A 71 -8.22 3.34 8.39
C TRP A 71 -6.91 3.86 7.80
N GLY A 72 -6.99 4.59 6.67
CA GLY A 72 -5.85 5.22 6.00
C GLY A 72 -4.92 4.26 5.27
N ALA A 73 -5.26 2.97 5.20
CA ALA A 73 -4.58 1.97 4.40
C ALA A 73 -5.47 0.72 4.23
N PRO A 74 -5.39 0.02 3.09
CA PRO A 74 -5.97 -1.31 2.96
C PRO A 74 -5.24 -2.33 3.86
N PRO A 75 -5.80 -3.53 4.08
CA PRO A 75 -5.13 -4.60 4.79
C PRO A 75 -3.77 -4.93 4.15
N PRO A 76 -2.69 -5.14 4.92
CA PRO A 76 -1.38 -5.46 4.36
C PRO A 76 -1.36 -6.71 3.48
N SER A 77 -2.26 -7.66 3.70
CA SER A 77 -2.43 -8.84 2.85
C SER A 77 -2.71 -8.49 1.38
N TRP A 78 -3.24 -7.31 1.08
CA TRP A 78 -3.54 -6.88 -0.29
C TRP A 78 -2.30 -6.43 -1.08
N TYR A 79 -1.21 -6.07 -0.41
CA TYR A 79 -0.04 -5.49 -1.07
C TYR A 79 1.31 -6.00 -0.56
N ILE A 80 1.35 -6.84 0.48
CA ILE A 80 2.61 -7.33 1.03
C ILE A 80 3.44 -8.09 0.00
N ASP A 81 2.79 -8.89 -0.85
CA ASP A 81 3.47 -9.66 -1.89
C ASP A 81 4.14 -8.75 -2.92
N ALA A 82 3.41 -7.75 -3.42
CA ALA A 82 3.97 -6.74 -4.31
C ALA A 82 5.09 -5.92 -3.65
N LEU A 83 4.94 -5.58 -2.37
CA LEU A 83 5.95 -4.87 -1.59
C LEU A 83 7.23 -5.70 -1.45
N MET A 84 7.12 -6.99 -1.17
CA MET A 84 8.28 -7.86 -0.98
C MET A 84 8.98 -8.21 -2.29
N ARG A 85 8.23 -8.31 -3.41
CA ARG A 85 8.82 -8.34 -4.76
C ARG A 85 9.58 -7.05 -5.08
N HIS A 86 9.02 -5.89 -4.74
CA HIS A 86 9.69 -4.59 -4.90
C HIS A 86 10.97 -4.49 -4.04
N GLU A 87 10.99 -5.08 -2.84
CA GLU A 87 12.18 -5.18 -1.98
C GLU A 87 13.20 -6.25 -2.45
N ASN A 88 12.84 -7.05 -3.46
CA ASN A 88 13.56 -8.24 -3.90
C ASN A 88 13.94 -9.15 -2.71
N GLN A 89 12.95 -9.48 -1.87
CA GLN A 89 13.15 -10.32 -0.70
C GLN A 89 12.16 -11.49 -0.69
N PRO A 90 12.67 -12.74 -0.58
CA PRO A 90 11.80 -13.86 -0.24
C PRO A 90 11.22 -13.65 1.16
N TYR A 91 9.97 -14.04 1.33
CA TYR A 91 9.26 -13.83 2.58
C TYR A 91 8.15 -14.85 2.77
N TYR A 92 7.67 -14.96 4.01
CA TYR A 92 6.37 -15.54 4.31
C TYR A 92 5.68 -14.76 5.43
N VAL A 93 4.35 -14.84 5.50
CA VAL A 93 3.59 -14.35 6.65
C VAL A 93 3.67 -15.42 7.73
N GLY A 94 4.09 -15.03 8.93
CA GLY A 94 4.46 -15.99 9.98
C GLY A 94 3.88 -15.65 11.35
N LEU A 95 4.35 -16.39 12.35
CA LEU A 95 4.07 -16.14 13.77
C LEU A 95 2.56 -16.12 14.09
N LEU A 96 2.13 -15.21 14.97
CA LEU A 96 0.73 -15.09 15.37
C LEU A 96 -0.16 -14.67 14.19
N LYS A 97 0.35 -13.84 13.27
CA LYS A 97 -0.42 -13.42 12.10
C LYS A 97 -0.76 -14.61 11.18
N ALA A 98 0.18 -15.53 10.99
CA ALA A 98 -0.10 -16.77 10.25
C ALA A 98 -1.14 -17.62 10.99
N ALA A 99 -1.02 -17.76 12.32
CA ALA A 99 -2.02 -18.47 13.12
C ALA A 99 -3.42 -17.85 12.96
N GLU A 100 -3.53 -16.51 12.95
CA GLU A 100 -4.80 -15.80 12.75
C GLU A 100 -5.38 -16.08 11.37
N MET A 101 -4.56 -15.98 10.31
CA MET A 101 -4.99 -16.22 8.93
C MET A 101 -5.47 -17.65 8.69
N HIS A 102 -4.95 -18.62 9.45
CA HIS A 102 -5.37 -20.01 9.40
C HIS A 102 -6.43 -20.39 10.44
N GLY A 103 -6.98 -19.43 11.19
CA GLY A 103 -8.01 -19.69 12.21
C GLY A 103 -7.50 -20.46 13.44
N ALA A 104 -6.18 -20.57 13.61
CA ALA A 104 -5.53 -21.27 14.72
C ALA A 104 -5.36 -20.41 15.98
N THR A 105 -5.88 -19.18 16.00
CA THR A 105 -5.99 -18.35 17.20
C THR A 105 -7.35 -17.66 17.26
N HIS A 106 -7.85 -17.47 18.48
CA HIS A 106 -9.06 -16.69 18.76
C HIS A 106 -8.77 -15.19 18.90
N GLN A 107 -7.49 -14.80 18.96
CA GLN A 107 -7.07 -13.42 19.17
C GLN A 107 -6.77 -12.73 17.84
N ALA A 108 -7.27 -11.51 17.68
CA ALA A 108 -6.87 -10.62 16.60
C ALA A 108 -5.45 -10.08 16.86
N VAL A 109 -4.55 -10.33 15.92
CA VAL A 109 -3.14 -9.94 15.97
C VAL A 109 -2.99 -8.54 15.40
N MET A 110 -2.52 -7.62 16.23
CA MET A 110 -2.43 -6.20 15.89
C MET A 110 -1.31 -5.86 14.89
N GLU A 111 -0.28 -6.72 14.78
CA GLU A 111 0.83 -6.57 13.83
C GLU A 111 0.66 -7.53 12.65
N PHE A 112 0.91 -7.06 11.43
CA PHE A 112 1.07 -7.92 10.28
C PHE A 112 2.51 -8.43 10.25
N GLN A 113 2.71 -9.68 10.70
CA GLN A 113 4.03 -10.25 10.97
C GLN A 113 4.58 -10.99 9.75
N VAL A 114 5.72 -10.53 9.26
CA VAL A 114 6.39 -11.03 8.05
C VAL A 114 7.78 -11.53 8.44
N VAL A 115 8.12 -12.75 8.03
CA VAL A 115 9.48 -13.28 8.15
C VAL A 115 10.18 -13.11 6.81
N ALA A 116 11.38 -12.52 6.83
CA ALA A 116 12.18 -12.22 5.65
C ALA A 116 13.65 -12.54 5.92
N THR A 117 14.44 -12.69 4.86
CA THR A 117 15.87 -13.07 4.95
C THR A 117 16.81 -11.96 5.46
N LYS A 118 16.31 -10.74 5.62
CA LYS A 118 17.08 -9.59 6.09
C LYS A 118 16.30 -8.76 7.10
N ARG A 119 17.03 -7.97 7.89
CA ARG A 119 16.42 -7.00 8.80
C ARG A 119 15.79 -5.86 8.01
N ILE A 120 14.45 -5.76 8.06
CA ILE A 120 13.68 -4.69 7.43
C ILE A 120 13.01 -3.85 8.54
N PRO A 121 13.08 -2.50 8.50
CA PRO A 121 12.38 -1.67 9.47
C PRO A 121 10.86 -1.85 9.41
N LYS A 122 10.19 -1.80 10.57
CA LYS A 122 8.72 -1.83 10.65
C LYS A 122 8.11 -0.74 9.78
N ILE A 123 6.99 -1.03 9.11
CA ILE A 123 6.26 -0.09 8.26
C ILE A 123 4.91 0.21 8.91
N ARG A 124 4.63 1.49 9.18
CA ARG A 124 3.30 1.94 9.59
C ARG A 124 2.50 2.32 8.34
N ALA A 125 1.35 1.69 8.16
CA ALA A 125 0.46 1.89 7.02
C ALA A 125 -0.96 2.16 7.53
N GLY A 126 -1.34 3.44 7.61
CA GLY A 126 -2.59 3.83 8.27
C GLY A 126 -2.62 3.33 9.72
N ARG A 127 -3.65 2.57 10.08
CA ARG A 127 -3.78 1.90 11.38
C ARG A 127 -2.99 0.59 11.50
N ASN A 128 -2.48 0.05 10.39
CA ASN A 128 -1.76 -1.20 10.37
C ASN A 128 -0.27 -0.98 10.70
N LEU A 129 0.33 -1.95 11.39
CA LEU A 129 1.77 -2.05 11.60
C LEU A 129 2.28 -3.33 10.96
N ILE A 130 3.16 -3.22 9.95
CA ILE A 130 3.85 -4.36 9.36
C ILE A 130 5.17 -4.51 10.11
N ALA A 131 5.36 -5.67 10.73
CA ALA A 131 6.56 -6.01 11.49
C ALA A 131 7.33 -7.10 10.76
N PHE A 132 8.64 -6.91 10.63
CA PHE A 132 9.53 -7.85 9.96
C PHE A 132 10.43 -8.56 10.98
N TYR A 133 10.58 -9.87 10.80
CA TYR A 133 11.40 -10.78 11.59
C TYR A 133 12.38 -11.50 10.66
N TYR A 134 13.53 -11.93 11.19
CA TYR A 134 14.61 -12.61 10.46
C TYR A 134 15.03 -13.85 11.24
#